data_AF-A0A6A0A2U7-F1
#
_entry.id   AF-A0A6A0A2U7-F1
#
_cell.length_a   1.000
_cell.length_b   1.000
_cell.length_c   1.000
_cell.angle_alpha   90.00
_cell.angle_beta   90.00
_cell.angle_gamma   90.00
#
_symmetry.space_group_name_H-M   'P 1'
#
loop_
_entity.id
_entity.type
_entity.pdbx_description
1 polymer ?
#
loop_
_entity_poly.entity_id
_entity_poly.type
_entity_poly.pdbx_seq_one_letter_code
_entity_poly.pdbx_strand_id
1 'polypeptide(L)'
;MSLLCGPRGPTWRVARKAFEAALMHKDALALHLEVMEQCVARLLARLARITAAGGGDGAIVDVAPLMSDLTMDVVGSCAFGVAFNTQEQDLLQGRQPEDADHFHLPHPTKDFVHACQNMFDTSRLERASKWAMVAVVAPTWTKPIIRWLARHFPDARYLNTLHTRQIIIDTCKALIQAHQEAKPTTAEGLDGGKPDPANGTKNGKEHMTKSFLGQLLQGQDMTTGTTLDLYQIIAQTTAATLTFALYLLAANPEAQRKLQ
;
A
#
# COMPACT_ATOMS: atom_id res chain seq x y z
N MET A 1 12.09 -9.56 -18.53
CA MET A 1 11.61 -8.48 -17.64
C MET A 1 12.44 -7.22 -17.81
N SER A 2 11.97 -6.31 -18.65
CA SER A 2 12.54 -4.97 -18.87
C SER A 2 11.85 -4.02 -17.90
N LEU A 3 12.42 -3.80 -16.71
CA LEU A 3 11.75 -3.09 -15.61
C LEU A 3 12.65 -2.03 -14.94
N LEU A 4 13.64 -1.52 -15.68
CA LEU A 4 14.49 -0.41 -15.23
C LEU A 4 14.04 0.95 -15.78
N CYS A 5 12.95 0.99 -16.55
CA CYS A 5 12.32 2.24 -16.97
C CYS A 5 10.82 2.03 -16.90
N GLY A 6 10.12 2.83 -16.10
CA GLY A 6 8.65 2.84 -16.08
C GLY A 6 8.06 3.10 -17.47
N PRO A 7 6.73 2.99 -17.63
CA PRO A 7 6.08 3.34 -18.88
C PRO A 7 6.55 4.74 -19.33
N ARG A 8 6.85 4.90 -20.62
CA ARG A 8 7.29 6.17 -21.20
C ARG A 8 6.25 6.70 -22.17
N GLY A 9 6.18 8.02 -22.28
CA GLY A 9 5.40 8.67 -23.34
C GLY A 9 3.88 8.48 -23.17
N PRO A 10 3.13 8.05 -24.21
CA PRO A 10 1.67 7.95 -24.17
C PRO A 10 1.14 7.03 -23.07
N THR A 11 1.75 5.86 -22.86
CA THR A 11 1.29 4.88 -21.85
C THR A 11 1.37 5.45 -20.43
N TRP A 12 2.42 6.20 -20.11
CA TRP A 12 2.52 6.90 -18.82
C TRP A 12 1.44 7.96 -18.66
N ARG A 13 1.13 8.71 -19.72
CA ARG A 13 0.09 9.74 -19.68
C ARG A 13 -1.29 9.15 -19.41
N VAL A 14 -1.61 8.04 -20.07
CA VAL A 14 -2.86 7.29 -19.83
C VAL A 14 -2.89 6.77 -18.39
N ALA A 15 -1.81 6.13 -17.94
CA ALA A 15 -1.68 5.62 -16.59
C ALA A 15 -1.91 6.69 -15.52
N ARG A 16 -1.24 7.83 -15.71
CA ARG A 16 -1.31 8.97 -14.81
C ARG A 16 -2.71 9.58 -14.78
N LYS A 17 -3.37 9.71 -15.93
CA LYS A 17 -4.73 10.26 -15.99
C LYS A 17 -5.75 9.36 -15.28
N ALA A 18 -5.64 8.05 -15.45
CA ALA A 18 -6.44 7.08 -14.70
C ALA A 18 -6.15 7.17 -13.20
N PHE A 19 -4.87 7.33 -12.83
CA PHE A 19 -4.47 7.54 -11.45
C PHE A 19 -5.12 8.80 -10.84
N GLU A 20 -4.99 9.94 -11.54
CA GLU A 20 -5.55 11.23 -11.10
C GLU A 20 -7.07 11.16 -10.95
N ALA A 21 -7.78 10.51 -11.88
CA ALA A 21 -9.22 10.36 -11.79
C ALA A 21 -9.67 9.52 -10.58
N ALA A 22 -8.93 8.46 -10.25
CA ALA A 22 -9.34 7.53 -9.21
C ALA A 22 -8.87 7.90 -7.79
N LEU A 23 -7.82 8.73 -7.64
CA LEU A 23 -7.30 9.16 -6.33
C LEU A 23 -7.42 10.66 -6.05
N MET A 24 -7.33 11.51 -7.08
CA MET A 24 -7.29 12.98 -6.91
C MET A 24 -8.63 13.66 -7.23
N HIS A 25 -9.63 12.92 -7.72
CA HIS A 25 -10.96 13.47 -7.94
C HIS A 25 -11.65 13.73 -6.60
N LYS A 26 -12.38 14.85 -6.50
CA LYS A 26 -13.02 15.34 -5.27
C LYS A 26 -13.87 14.26 -4.58
N ASP A 27 -14.65 13.52 -5.35
CA ASP A 27 -15.56 12.50 -4.81
C ASP A 27 -14.80 11.28 -4.26
N ALA A 28 -13.69 10.90 -4.91
CA ALA A 28 -12.81 9.85 -4.40
C ALA A 28 -12.11 10.30 -3.11
N LEU A 29 -11.68 11.56 -3.04
CA LEU A 29 -11.05 12.12 -1.86
C LEU A 29 -12.00 12.16 -0.64
N ALA A 30 -13.28 12.48 -0.84
CA ALA A 30 -14.28 12.45 0.22
C ALA A 30 -14.43 11.04 0.82
N LEU A 31 -14.47 10.01 -0.04
CA LEU A 31 -14.51 8.60 0.40
C LEU A 31 -13.21 8.20 1.12
N HIS A 32 -12.06 8.67 0.64
CA HIS A 32 -10.78 8.40 1.30
C HIS A 32 -10.69 9.06 2.69
N LEU A 33 -11.33 10.22 2.89
CA LEU A 33 -11.34 10.90 4.19
C LEU A 33 -11.96 10.03 5.29
N GLU A 34 -13.13 9.45 5.04
CA GLU A 34 -13.80 8.55 5.99
C GLU A 34 -12.92 7.36 6.35
N VAL A 35 -12.24 6.77 5.36
CA VAL A 35 -11.30 5.66 5.57
C VAL A 35 -10.07 6.10 6.35
N MET A 36 -9.53 7.29 6.06
CA MET A 36 -8.41 7.87 6.79
C MET A 36 -8.76 8.13 8.25
N GLU A 37 -9.94 8.67 8.54
CA GLU A 37 -10.43 8.88 9.91
C GLU A 37 -10.50 7.57 10.69
N GLN A 38 -11.01 6.50 10.08
CA GLN A 38 -11.04 5.17 10.71
C GLN A 38 -9.63 4.64 11.03
N CYS A 39 -8.68 4.82 10.11
CA CYS A 39 -7.29 4.41 10.32
C CYS A 39 -6.63 5.20 11.46
N VAL A 40 -6.90 6.51 11.55
CA VAL A 40 -6.42 7.38 12.63
C VAL A 40 -7.07 7.02 13.96
N ALA A 41 -8.37 6.72 14.00
CA ALA A 41 -9.05 6.27 15.21
C ALA A 41 -8.43 4.99 15.79
N ARG A 42 -8.03 4.03 14.92
CA ARG A 42 -7.28 2.83 15.33
C ARG A 42 -5.91 3.19 15.91
N LEU A 43 -5.20 4.15 15.32
CA LEU A 43 -3.92 4.62 15.85
C LEU A 43 -4.07 5.24 17.24
N LEU A 44 -5.07 6.10 17.42
CA LEU A 44 -5.36 6.73 18.71
C LEU A 44 -5.69 5.68 19.78
N ALA A 45 -6.49 4.67 19.42
CA ALA A 45 -6.77 3.54 20.32
C ALA A 45 -5.50 2.75 20.68
N ARG A 46 -4.58 2.54 19.72
CA ARG A 46 -3.29 1.90 19.99
C ARG A 46 -2.40 2.74 20.90
N LEU A 47 -2.30 4.04 20.64
CA LEU A 47 -1.55 4.98 21.49
C LEU A 47 -2.10 5.01 22.91
N ALA A 48 -3.42 5.09 23.09
CA ALA A 48 -4.05 5.06 24.41
C ALA A 48 -3.69 3.79 25.21
N ARG A 49 -3.62 2.63 24.54
CA ARG A 49 -3.16 1.37 25.16
C ARG A 49 -1.68 1.41 25.54
N ILE A 50 -0.82 1.92 24.67
CA ILE A 50 0.62 2.05 24.94
C ILE A 50 0.85 2.99 26.13
N THR A 51 0.16 4.14 26.17
CA THR A 51 0.22 5.09 27.29
C THR A 51 -0.27 4.47 28.59
N ALA A 52 -1.38 3.72 28.56
CA ALA A 52 -1.89 3.02 29.75
C ALA A 52 -0.90 1.95 30.27
N ALA A 53 -0.23 1.23 29.39
CA ALA A 53 0.76 0.22 29.76
C ALA A 53 2.12 0.83 30.19
N GLY A 54 2.49 1.98 29.64
CA GLY A 54 3.78 2.65 29.82
C GLY A 54 3.87 3.63 31.00
N GLY A 55 2.88 3.67 31.89
CA GLY A 55 2.90 4.51 33.10
C GLY A 55 2.14 5.84 32.99
N GLY A 56 1.21 5.98 32.04
CA GLY A 56 0.38 7.18 31.87
C GLY A 56 0.99 8.20 30.91
N ASP A 57 0.60 9.48 31.06
CA ASP A 57 0.89 10.57 30.12
C ASP A 57 2.39 10.84 29.82
N GLY A 58 3.31 10.19 30.54
CA GLY A 58 4.76 10.29 30.34
C GLY A 58 5.38 9.18 29.46
N ALA A 59 4.59 8.28 28.89
CA ALA A 59 5.11 7.18 28.08
C ALA A 59 5.87 7.68 26.84
N ILE A 60 7.14 7.29 26.72
CA ILE A 60 7.96 7.59 25.53
C ILE A 60 7.68 6.52 24.48
N VAL A 61 7.30 6.96 23.28
CA VAL A 61 6.90 6.06 22.18
C VAL A 61 7.69 6.40 20.93
N ASP A 62 8.24 5.37 20.27
CA ASP A 62 8.79 5.53 18.93
C ASP A 62 7.65 5.65 17.92
N VAL A 63 7.48 6.85 17.36
CA VAL A 63 6.41 7.19 16.43
C VAL A 63 6.69 6.73 14.99
N ALA A 64 7.94 6.44 14.63
CA ALA A 64 8.28 6.04 13.26
C ALA A 64 7.57 4.75 12.80
N PRO A 65 7.59 3.64 13.55
CA PRO A 65 6.83 2.44 13.19
C PRO A 65 5.32 2.70 13.20
N LEU A 66 4.81 3.51 14.12
CA LEU A 66 3.38 3.84 14.20
C LEU A 66 2.87 4.59 12.96
N MET A 67 3.64 5.56 12.46
CA MET A 67 3.28 6.27 11.23
C MET A 67 3.41 5.37 10.00
N SER A 68 4.38 4.45 9.98
CA SER A 68 4.50 3.44 8.91
C SER A 68 3.27 2.53 8.87
N ASP A 69 2.81 2.03 10.01
CA ASP A 69 1.63 1.17 10.10
C ASP A 69 0.36 1.93 9.69
N LEU A 70 0.16 3.15 10.23
CA LEU A 70 -0.98 4.00 9.87
C LEU A 70 -1.04 4.21 8.34
N THR A 71 0.07 4.62 7.74
CA THR A 71 0.11 4.93 6.30
C THR A 71 -0.08 3.69 5.44
N MET A 72 0.43 2.53 5.88
CA MET A 72 0.19 1.28 5.19
C MET A 72 -1.29 0.87 5.23
N ASP A 73 -1.96 1.00 6.38
CA ASP A 73 -3.40 0.74 6.50
C ASP A 73 -4.23 1.69 5.65
N VAL A 74 -3.88 2.98 5.63
CA VAL A 74 -4.55 3.98 4.79
C VAL A 74 -4.37 3.66 3.31
N VAL A 75 -3.14 3.38 2.87
CA VAL A 75 -2.86 3.03 1.47
C VAL A 75 -3.53 1.72 1.10
N GLY A 76 -3.48 0.70 1.95
CA GLY A 76 -4.21 -0.56 1.77
C GLY A 76 -5.69 -0.35 1.53
N SER A 77 -6.31 0.42 2.42
CA SER A 77 -7.76 0.62 2.42
C SER A 77 -8.21 1.54 1.28
N CYS A 78 -7.52 2.65 1.03
CA CYS A 78 -7.88 3.59 -0.04
C CYS A 78 -7.50 3.05 -1.43
N ALA A 79 -6.31 2.47 -1.58
CA ALA A 79 -5.81 2.04 -2.89
C ALA A 79 -6.33 0.66 -3.31
N PHE A 80 -6.41 -0.29 -2.36
CA PHE A 80 -6.77 -1.67 -2.66
C PHE A 80 -8.13 -2.08 -2.10
N GLY A 81 -8.75 -1.24 -1.27
CA GLY A 81 -9.99 -1.61 -0.58
C GLY A 81 -9.78 -2.70 0.47
N VAL A 82 -8.54 -2.91 0.93
CA VAL A 82 -8.19 -3.98 1.88
C VAL A 82 -7.60 -3.40 3.14
N ALA A 83 -8.19 -3.78 4.28
CA ALA A 83 -7.64 -3.47 5.59
C ALA A 83 -6.48 -4.43 5.89
N PHE A 84 -5.26 -3.92 5.88
CA PHE A 84 -4.07 -4.70 6.24
C PHE A 84 -3.94 -4.95 7.75
N ASN A 85 -4.63 -4.14 8.57
CA ASN A 85 -4.64 -4.22 10.03
C ASN A 85 -3.22 -4.26 10.63
N THR A 86 -2.30 -3.52 10.02
CA THR A 86 -0.90 -3.45 10.47
C THR A 86 -0.79 -2.90 11.89
N GLN A 87 -1.71 -2.03 12.29
CA GLN A 87 -1.78 -1.44 13.62
C GLN A 87 -2.24 -2.38 14.73
N GLU A 88 -2.82 -3.54 14.40
CA GLU A 88 -3.37 -4.50 15.37
C GLU A 88 -2.50 -5.75 15.54
N GLN A 89 -1.38 -5.84 14.81
CA GLN A 89 -0.51 -7.02 14.85
C GLN A 89 0.04 -7.34 16.25
N ASP A 90 0.29 -6.31 17.07
CA ASP A 90 0.76 -6.49 18.46
C ASP A 90 -0.28 -7.21 19.35
N LEU A 91 -1.57 -7.11 19.02
CA LEU A 91 -2.66 -7.76 19.76
C LEU A 91 -2.85 -9.23 19.33
N LEU A 92 -2.47 -9.55 18.09
CA LEU A 92 -2.63 -10.87 17.49
C LEU A 92 -1.42 -11.80 17.73
N GLN A 93 -0.30 -11.28 18.25
CA GLN A 93 0.90 -12.08 18.57
C GLN A 93 0.69 -13.18 19.63
N GLY A 94 -0.50 -13.29 20.23
CA GLY A 94 -0.87 -14.39 21.14
C GLY A 94 -2.17 -15.12 20.80
N ARG A 95 -2.83 -14.79 19.69
CA ARG A 95 -4.12 -15.41 19.30
C ARG A 95 -4.06 -15.71 17.81
N GLN A 96 -4.01 -17.01 17.45
CA GLN A 96 -4.16 -17.40 16.06
C GLN A 96 -5.48 -16.80 15.54
N PRO A 97 -5.48 -16.13 14.37
CA PRO A 97 -6.69 -15.56 13.80
C PRO A 97 -7.50 -16.68 13.16
N GLU A 98 -8.19 -17.45 13.99
CA GLU A 98 -9.30 -18.29 13.56
C GLU A 98 -10.56 -17.40 13.62
N ASP A 99 -11.24 -17.24 12.49
CA ASP A 99 -12.62 -16.73 12.35
C ASP A 99 -12.91 -15.23 12.18
N ALA A 100 -11.96 -14.41 11.75
CA ALA A 100 -12.33 -13.16 11.07
C ALA A 100 -12.19 -13.37 9.56
N ASP A 101 -13.19 -12.93 8.77
CA ASP A 101 -13.29 -12.94 7.30
C ASP A 101 -12.08 -12.23 6.65
N HIS A 102 -10.89 -12.79 6.83
CA HIS A 102 -9.64 -12.23 6.41
C HIS A 102 -9.38 -12.67 4.99
N PHE A 103 -9.24 -11.66 4.13
CA PHE A 103 -8.78 -11.87 2.77
C PHE A 103 -7.46 -12.67 2.78
N HIS A 104 -7.48 -13.90 2.25
CA HIS A 104 -6.31 -14.77 2.22
C HIS A 104 -5.30 -14.27 1.19
N LEU A 105 -4.33 -13.50 1.66
CA LEU A 105 -3.17 -13.11 0.87
C LEU A 105 -2.20 -14.29 0.73
N PRO A 106 -1.49 -14.41 -0.41
CA PRO A 106 -0.52 -15.47 -0.66
C PRO A 106 0.66 -15.42 0.33
N HIS A 107 0.92 -14.24 0.88
CA HIS A 107 1.92 -13.99 1.91
C HIS A 107 1.27 -13.29 3.10
N PRO A 108 1.74 -13.55 4.33
CA PRO A 108 1.34 -12.77 5.51
C PRO A 108 1.46 -11.27 5.27
N THR A 109 0.53 -10.47 5.79
CA THR A 109 0.57 -9.01 5.62
C THR A 109 1.89 -8.39 6.07
N LYS A 110 2.47 -8.89 7.17
CA LYS A 110 3.79 -8.46 7.66
C LYS A 110 4.91 -8.63 6.62
N ASP A 111 4.86 -9.70 5.82
CA ASP A 111 5.88 -10.00 4.83
C ASP A 111 5.72 -9.05 3.64
N PHE A 112 4.49 -8.68 3.30
CA PHE A 112 4.20 -7.64 2.32
C PHE A 112 4.67 -6.25 2.78
N VAL A 113 4.41 -5.86 4.02
CA VAL A 113 4.90 -4.59 4.58
C VAL A 113 6.42 -4.54 4.59
N HIS A 114 7.05 -5.60 5.06
CA HIS A 114 8.51 -5.72 5.08
C HIS A 114 9.10 -5.71 3.67
N ALA A 115 8.44 -6.37 2.71
CA ALA A 115 8.80 -6.29 1.30
C ALA A 115 8.72 -4.85 0.77
N CYS A 116 7.62 -4.12 1.04
CA CYS A 116 7.52 -2.71 0.66
C CYS A 116 8.66 -1.88 1.27
N GLN A 117 8.95 -2.03 2.56
CA GLN A 117 10.06 -1.34 3.23
C GLN A 117 11.42 -1.68 2.61
N ASN A 118 11.70 -2.96 2.35
CA ASN A 118 12.92 -3.42 1.69
C ASN A 118 13.06 -2.87 0.26
N MET A 119 11.97 -2.74 -0.48
CA MET A 119 11.98 -2.17 -1.82
C MET A 119 12.43 -0.71 -1.80
N PHE A 120 11.94 0.07 -0.82
CA PHE A 120 12.39 1.44 -0.65
C PHE A 120 13.83 1.55 -0.15
N ASP A 121 14.21 0.70 0.80
CA ASP A 121 15.57 0.68 1.33
C ASP A 121 16.60 0.34 0.26
N THR A 122 16.31 -0.63 -0.61
CA THR A 122 17.17 -1.00 -1.75
C THR A 122 17.18 0.04 -2.87
N SER A 123 16.23 0.98 -2.87
CA SER A 123 16.21 2.12 -3.78
C SER A 123 17.18 3.24 -3.37
N ARG A 124 17.66 3.25 -2.11
CA ARG A 124 18.71 4.18 -1.65
C ARG A 124 20.05 3.75 -2.23
N LEU A 125 20.78 4.66 -2.86
CA LEU A 125 22.07 4.38 -3.52
C LEU A 125 23.07 3.63 -2.63
N GLU A 126 23.13 3.95 -1.33
CA GLU A 126 24.04 3.31 -0.36
C GLU A 126 23.69 1.84 -0.07
N ARG A 127 22.39 1.51 -0.13
CA ARG A 127 21.85 0.18 0.15
C ARG A 127 21.48 -0.60 -1.12
N ALA A 128 21.64 0.02 -2.28
CA ALA A 128 21.44 -0.63 -3.57
C ALA A 128 22.39 -1.83 -3.75
N SER A 129 21.99 -2.77 -4.61
CA SER A 129 22.88 -3.85 -5.04
C SER A 129 24.04 -3.30 -5.85
N LYS A 130 25.18 -4.00 -5.85
CA LYS A 130 26.32 -3.60 -6.69
C LYS A 130 25.92 -3.58 -8.16
N TRP A 131 25.05 -4.51 -8.55
CA TRP A 131 24.48 -4.60 -9.90
C TRP A 131 23.60 -3.42 -10.28
N ALA A 132 22.85 -2.85 -9.35
CA ALA A 132 22.05 -1.64 -9.59
C ALA A 132 22.96 -0.44 -9.88
N MET A 133 24.02 -0.26 -9.09
CA MET A 133 25.00 0.82 -9.30
C MET A 133 25.70 0.70 -10.65
N VAL A 134 26.16 -0.51 -11.00
CA VAL A 134 26.77 -0.78 -12.31
C VAL A 134 25.77 -0.48 -13.43
N ALA A 135 24.50 -0.87 -13.28
CA ALA A 135 23.48 -0.64 -14.30
C ALA A 135 23.10 0.84 -14.51
N VAL A 136 23.31 1.71 -13.50
CA VAL A 136 23.09 3.16 -13.58
C VAL A 136 24.20 3.86 -14.37
N VAL A 137 25.45 3.51 -14.09
CA VAL A 137 26.62 4.14 -14.73
C VAL A 137 26.89 3.58 -16.12
N ALA A 138 26.55 2.31 -16.35
CA ALA A 138 26.93 1.66 -17.59
C ALA A 138 26.05 2.08 -18.79
N PRO A 139 26.63 2.16 -20.00
CA PRO A 139 25.90 2.50 -21.23
C PRO A 139 24.71 1.57 -21.48
N THR A 140 23.66 2.08 -22.13
CA THR A 140 22.42 1.34 -22.39
C THR A 140 22.62 0.01 -23.13
N TRP A 141 23.61 -0.06 -24.02
CA TRP A 141 23.93 -1.27 -24.79
C TRP A 141 24.58 -2.39 -23.95
N THR A 142 25.17 -2.07 -22.79
CA THR A 142 25.79 -3.05 -21.88
C THR A 142 24.78 -3.71 -20.91
N LYS A 143 23.59 -3.12 -20.77
CA LYS A 143 22.51 -3.62 -19.89
C LYS A 143 22.16 -5.10 -20.06
N PRO A 144 22.08 -5.70 -21.26
CA PRO A 144 21.84 -7.13 -21.39
C PRO A 144 22.97 -7.98 -20.77
N ILE A 145 24.24 -7.57 -20.94
CA ILE A 145 25.40 -8.27 -20.38
C ILE A 145 25.39 -8.16 -18.86
N ILE A 146 25.18 -6.96 -18.32
CA ILE A 146 25.08 -6.72 -16.87
C ILE A 146 23.94 -7.55 -16.27
N ARG A 147 22.80 -7.65 -16.95
CA ARG A 147 21.67 -8.49 -16.53
C ARG A 147 22.03 -9.97 -16.53
N TRP A 148 22.77 -10.43 -17.54
CA TRP A 148 23.25 -11.81 -17.59
C TRP A 148 24.20 -12.10 -16.43
N LEU A 149 25.17 -11.21 -16.19
CA LEU A 149 26.11 -11.33 -15.07
C LEU A 149 25.41 -11.30 -13.71
N ALA A 150 24.47 -10.38 -13.50
CA ALA A 150 23.70 -10.28 -12.25
C ALA A 150 22.87 -11.54 -11.95
N ARG A 151 22.47 -12.31 -12.98
CA ARG A 151 21.78 -13.59 -12.79
C ARG A 151 22.73 -14.72 -12.41
N HIS A 152 23.95 -14.73 -12.95
CA HIS A 152 24.93 -15.79 -12.69
C HIS A 152 25.75 -15.54 -11.42
N PHE A 153 25.94 -14.26 -11.06
CA PHE A 153 26.70 -13.83 -9.88
C PHE A 153 25.86 -12.88 -9.02
N PRO A 154 24.69 -13.31 -8.52
CA PRO A 154 23.82 -12.45 -7.76
C PRO A 154 24.46 -12.09 -6.41
N ASP A 155 24.38 -10.82 -6.01
CA ASP A 155 24.71 -10.44 -4.63
C ASP A 155 23.48 -10.64 -3.74
N ALA A 156 23.70 -10.79 -2.43
CA ALA A 156 22.62 -11.02 -1.45
C ALA A 156 21.54 -9.91 -1.52
N ARG A 157 21.94 -8.66 -1.79
CA ARG A 157 21.03 -7.52 -1.95
C ARG A 157 20.14 -7.66 -3.18
N TYR A 158 20.70 -8.09 -4.33
CA TYR A 158 19.90 -8.35 -5.52
C TYR A 158 18.92 -9.49 -5.32
N LEU A 159 19.33 -10.60 -4.66
CA LEU A 159 18.42 -11.69 -4.32
C LEU A 159 17.28 -11.22 -3.41
N ASN A 160 17.60 -10.44 -2.37
CA ASN A 160 16.58 -9.86 -1.48
C ASN A 160 15.61 -8.96 -2.25
N THR A 161 16.12 -8.15 -3.18
CA THR A 161 15.30 -7.28 -4.04
C THR A 161 14.37 -8.10 -4.93
N LEU A 162 14.86 -9.18 -5.53
CA LEU A 162 14.05 -10.08 -6.36
C LEU A 162 12.95 -10.77 -5.55
N HIS A 163 13.28 -11.28 -4.36
CA HIS A 163 12.33 -11.93 -3.46
C HIS A 163 11.25 -10.95 -2.99
N THR A 164 11.67 -9.79 -2.49
CA THR A 164 10.79 -8.68 -2.09
C THR A 164 9.84 -8.28 -3.21
N ARG A 165 10.35 -8.16 -4.44
CA ARG A 165 9.54 -7.87 -5.61
C ARG A 165 8.50 -8.96 -5.88
N GLN A 166 8.89 -10.23 -5.74
CA GLN A 166 8.00 -11.36 -5.97
C GLN A 166 6.83 -11.34 -4.98
N ILE A 167 7.08 -11.09 -3.70
CA ILE A 167 6.03 -10.93 -2.68
C ILE A 167 5.05 -9.84 -3.10
N ILE A 168 5.53 -8.65 -3.46
CA ILE A 168 4.69 -7.53 -3.89
C ILE A 168 3.86 -7.92 -5.12
N ILE A 169 4.48 -8.57 -6.12
CA ILE A 169 3.80 -9.03 -7.33
C ILE A 169 2.66 -10.00 -6.98
N ASP A 170 2.94 -11.00 -6.15
CA ASP A 170 1.98 -12.04 -5.80
C ASP A 170 0.81 -11.46 -5.00
N THR A 171 1.09 -10.59 -4.03
CA THR A 171 0.07 -9.85 -3.27
C THR A 171 -0.81 -9.00 -4.20
N CYS A 172 -0.21 -8.22 -5.11
CA CYS A 172 -0.98 -7.40 -6.06
C CYS A 172 -1.85 -8.26 -6.98
N LYS A 173 -1.34 -9.40 -7.49
CA LYS A 173 -2.11 -10.33 -8.31
C LYS A 173 -3.30 -10.91 -7.54
N ALA A 174 -3.09 -11.34 -6.29
CA ALA A 174 -4.15 -11.86 -5.45
C ALA A 174 -5.24 -10.81 -5.20
N LEU A 175 -4.85 -9.55 -4.92
CA LEU A 175 -5.78 -8.44 -4.76
C LEU A 175 -6.60 -8.16 -6.02
N ILE A 176 -5.95 -8.18 -7.19
CA ILE A 176 -6.63 -8.03 -8.49
C ILE A 176 -7.62 -9.16 -8.73
N GLN A 177 -7.19 -10.41 -8.50
CA GLN A 177 -8.03 -11.58 -8.70
C GLN A 177 -9.26 -11.55 -7.80
N ALA A 178 -9.09 -11.26 -6.52
CA ALA A 178 -10.20 -11.15 -5.59
C ALA A 178 -11.17 -10.03 -5.92
N HIS A 179 -10.64 -8.91 -6.42
CA HIS A 179 -11.50 -7.83 -6.91
C HIS A 179 -12.32 -8.27 -8.14
N GLN A 180 -11.73 -9.07 -9.04
CA GLN A 180 -12.43 -9.61 -10.21
C GLN A 180 -13.51 -10.62 -9.80
N GLU A 181 -13.23 -11.48 -8.82
CA GLU A 181 -14.17 -12.46 -8.27
C GLU A 181 -15.31 -11.78 -7.48
N ALA A 182 -15.04 -10.65 -6.83
CA ALA A 182 -16.04 -9.89 -6.09
C ALA A 182 -17.00 -9.08 -6.99
N LYS A 183 -16.74 -8.96 -8.30
CA LYS A 183 -17.69 -8.33 -9.22
C LYS A 183 -18.93 -9.22 -9.35
N PRO A 184 -20.12 -8.75 -8.93
CA PRO A 184 -21.35 -9.48 -9.22
C PRO A 184 -21.50 -9.59 -10.73
N THR A 185 -21.67 -10.81 -11.23
CA THR A 185 -22.08 -11.08 -12.61
C THR A 185 -23.30 -10.23 -12.90
N THR A 186 -23.11 -9.11 -13.61
CA THR A 186 -24.21 -8.29 -14.08
C THR A 186 -24.77 -8.96 -15.32
N ALA A 187 -25.38 -10.12 -15.09
CA ALA A 187 -26.16 -10.90 -16.02
C ALA A 187 -27.16 -11.68 -15.17
N GLU A 188 -28.25 -11.00 -14.78
CA GLU A 188 -29.62 -11.50 -14.70
C GLU A 188 -30.49 -10.62 -13.77
N GLY A 189 -31.66 -10.23 -14.27
CA GLY A 189 -32.86 -10.02 -13.45
C GLY A 189 -33.08 -8.64 -12.84
N LEU A 190 -33.82 -7.80 -13.57
CA LEU A 190 -34.80 -6.90 -12.95
C LEU A 190 -35.81 -7.76 -12.16
N ASP A 191 -35.70 -7.82 -10.84
CA ASP A 191 -36.90 -7.98 -10.01
C ASP A 191 -36.74 -7.30 -8.65
N GLY A 192 -37.77 -6.54 -8.28
CA GLY A 192 -37.81 -5.65 -7.13
C GLY A 192 -37.98 -6.40 -5.82
N GLY A 193 -36.88 -6.79 -5.18
CA GLY A 193 -36.87 -7.29 -3.80
C GLY A 193 -36.41 -6.21 -2.81
N LYS A 194 -37.31 -5.79 -1.92
CA LYS A 194 -37.10 -4.84 -0.81
C LYS A 194 -35.91 -5.27 0.08
N PRO A 195 -35.02 -4.36 0.56
CA PRO A 195 -33.88 -4.77 1.38
C PRO A 195 -34.25 -4.96 2.86
N ASP A 196 -33.97 -6.15 3.39
CA ASP A 196 -33.94 -6.45 4.82
C ASP A 196 -32.70 -5.84 5.51
N PRO A 197 -32.81 -5.33 6.76
CA PRO A 197 -31.73 -4.67 7.48
C PRO A 197 -31.03 -5.63 8.45
N ALA A 198 -30.27 -6.60 7.94
CA ALA A 198 -29.40 -7.42 8.79
C ALA A 198 -28.25 -8.04 7.98
N ASN A 199 -27.16 -7.29 7.74
CA ASN A 199 -25.83 -7.90 7.57
C ASN A 199 -24.71 -6.86 7.53
N GLY A 200 -23.77 -6.95 8.47
CA GLY A 200 -22.52 -6.16 8.54
C GLY A 200 -21.51 -6.48 7.44
N THR A 201 -21.86 -7.34 6.48
CA THR A 201 -21.03 -7.78 5.34
C THR A 201 -21.03 -6.80 4.17
N LYS A 202 -21.86 -5.73 4.20
CA LYS A 202 -21.99 -4.78 3.08
C LYS A 202 -20.79 -3.84 2.93
N ASN A 203 -20.19 -3.40 4.04
CA ASN A 203 -19.14 -2.37 4.00
C ASN A 203 -17.89 -2.86 3.25
N GLY A 204 -17.40 -4.08 3.49
CA GLY A 204 -16.19 -4.59 2.85
C GLY A 204 -16.30 -4.69 1.32
N LYS A 205 -17.41 -5.22 0.79
CA LYS A 205 -17.64 -5.37 -0.66
C LYS A 205 -17.88 -4.03 -1.36
N GLU A 206 -18.55 -3.09 -0.69
CA GLU A 206 -18.80 -1.74 -1.22
C GLU A 206 -17.53 -0.88 -1.24
N HIS A 207 -16.66 -1.00 -0.23
CA HIS A 207 -15.36 -0.33 -0.23
C HIS A 207 -14.41 -0.93 -1.30
N MET A 208 -14.49 -2.23 -1.57
CA MET A 208 -13.66 -2.86 -2.61
C MET A 208 -14.02 -2.38 -4.01
N THR A 209 -15.31 -2.21 -4.32
CA THR A 209 -15.81 -1.69 -5.62
C THR A 209 -15.51 -0.21 -5.82
N LYS A 210 -15.43 0.57 -4.74
CA LYS A 210 -15.07 2.00 -4.76
C LYS A 210 -13.57 2.27 -4.62
N SER A 211 -12.76 1.24 -4.33
CA SER A 211 -11.30 1.37 -4.20
C SER A 211 -10.63 1.82 -5.49
N PHE A 212 -9.45 2.44 -5.38
CA PHE A 212 -8.65 2.83 -6.53
C PHE A 212 -8.41 1.66 -7.50
N LEU A 213 -8.05 0.48 -6.99
CA LEU A 213 -7.85 -0.72 -7.81
C LEU A 213 -9.13 -1.09 -8.56
N GLY A 214 -10.29 -0.97 -7.93
CA GLY A 214 -11.57 -1.22 -8.58
C GLY A 214 -11.89 -0.23 -9.69
N GLN A 215 -11.64 1.06 -9.46
CA GLN A 215 -11.82 2.09 -10.47
C GLN A 215 -10.79 1.97 -11.61
N LEU A 216 -9.54 1.59 -11.30
CA LEU A 216 -8.48 1.35 -12.27
C LEU A 216 -8.75 0.12 -13.14
N LEU A 217 -9.28 -0.96 -12.55
CA LEU A 217 -9.68 -2.17 -13.29
C LEU A 217 -10.94 -1.97 -14.13
N GLN A 218 -11.76 -0.96 -13.83
CA GLN A 218 -12.90 -0.54 -14.65
C GLN A 218 -12.47 0.43 -15.78
N GLY A 219 -11.46 1.25 -15.53
CA GLY A 219 -10.82 2.13 -16.51
C GLY A 219 -9.93 1.35 -17.48
N GLN A 220 -10.52 0.66 -18.46
CA GLN A 220 -9.73 0.08 -19.56
C GLN A 220 -9.11 1.18 -20.41
N ASP A 221 -7.82 1.04 -20.73
CA ASP A 221 -7.18 1.79 -21.81
C ASP A 221 -7.78 1.31 -23.14
N MET A 222 -8.66 2.14 -23.72
CA MET A 222 -9.37 1.87 -24.97
C MET A 222 -8.46 1.62 -26.17
N THR A 223 -7.15 1.90 -26.06
CA THR A 223 -6.20 1.78 -27.18
C THR A 223 -5.31 0.55 -27.11
N THR A 224 -5.06 -0.01 -25.92
CA THR A 224 -4.06 -1.08 -25.75
C THR A 224 -4.53 -2.31 -24.97
N GLY A 225 -5.65 -2.23 -24.22
CA GLY A 225 -6.21 -3.37 -23.48
C GLY A 225 -5.32 -3.95 -22.36
N THR A 226 -4.14 -3.38 -22.12
CA THR A 226 -3.20 -3.84 -21.10
C THR A 226 -3.41 -3.12 -19.77
N THR A 227 -3.46 -3.89 -18.68
CA THR A 227 -3.56 -3.39 -17.30
C THR A 227 -2.30 -2.64 -16.88
N LEU A 228 -2.48 -1.57 -16.12
CA LEU A 228 -1.40 -0.69 -15.66
C LEU A 228 -0.61 -1.32 -14.50
N ASP A 229 0.72 -1.23 -14.59
CA ASP A 229 1.64 -1.81 -13.62
C ASP A 229 1.71 -0.93 -12.36
N LEU A 230 1.03 -1.35 -11.28
CA LEU A 230 0.79 -0.61 -10.02
C LEU A 230 2.03 -0.54 -9.08
N TYR A 231 3.24 -0.48 -9.62
CA TYR A 231 4.45 -0.82 -8.84
C TYR A 231 5.11 0.31 -8.04
N GLN A 232 4.58 1.54 -7.98
CA GLN A 232 5.40 2.66 -7.44
C GLN A 232 4.67 3.67 -6.54
N ILE A 233 3.58 3.31 -5.88
CA ILE A 233 2.69 4.33 -5.30
C ILE A 233 2.53 4.20 -3.77
N ILE A 234 3.23 5.12 -3.07
CA ILE A 234 2.74 5.97 -1.96
C ILE A 234 3.01 5.60 -0.48
N ALA A 235 3.45 4.39 -0.10
CA ALA A 235 3.53 4.09 1.34
C ALA A 235 4.61 4.89 2.15
N GLN A 236 5.86 4.97 1.68
CA GLN A 236 6.94 5.45 2.55
C GLN A 236 7.07 6.98 2.66
N THR A 237 6.70 7.73 1.62
CA THR A 237 6.87 9.19 1.59
C THR A 237 5.97 9.90 2.62
N THR A 238 4.76 9.38 2.81
CA THR A 238 3.79 9.95 3.75
C THR A 238 4.19 9.68 5.20
N ALA A 239 4.67 8.46 5.52
CA ALA A 239 5.12 8.13 6.87
C ALA A 239 6.27 9.04 7.32
N ALA A 240 7.29 9.21 6.46
CA ALA A 240 8.43 10.08 6.74
C ALA A 240 8.01 11.55 6.96
N THR A 241 7.04 12.03 6.18
CA THR A 241 6.50 13.39 6.31
C THR A 241 5.79 13.59 7.64
N LEU A 242 4.94 12.63 8.05
CA LEU A 242 4.23 12.69 9.33
C LEU A 242 5.19 12.61 10.53
N THR A 243 6.16 11.69 10.50
CA THR A 243 7.18 11.59 11.55
C THR A 243 7.97 12.89 11.67
N PHE A 244 8.37 13.49 10.55
CA PHE A 244 9.10 14.76 10.58
C PHE A 244 8.23 15.93 11.04
N ALA A 245 6.96 15.98 10.64
CA ALA A 245 6.01 16.97 11.14
C ALA A 245 5.82 16.88 12.66
N LEU A 246 5.69 15.66 13.21
CA LEU A 246 5.62 15.45 14.67
C LEU A 246 6.91 15.90 15.36
N TYR A 247 8.07 15.56 14.82
CA TYR A 247 9.36 16.03 15.33
C TYR A 247 9.45 17.56 15.36
N LEU A 248 9.07 18.23 14.27
CA LEU A 248 9.08 19.69 14.18
C LEU A 248 8.08 20.34 15.15
N LEU A 249 6.88 19.77 15.31
CA LEU A 249 5.90 20.29 16.27
C LEU A 249 6.40 20.14 17.71
N ALA A 250 6.99 18.99 18.06
CA ALA A 250 7.58 18.77 19.38
C ALA A 250 8.75 19.72 19.67
N ALA A 251 9.55 20.07 18.66
CA ALA A 251 10.63 21.04 18.78
C ALA A 251 10.16 22.51 18.81
N ASN A 252 8.90 22.79 18.44
CA ASN A 252 8.35 24.16 18.33
C ASN A 252 6.99 24.29 19.05
N PRO A 253 6.97 24.46 20.38
CA PRO A 253 5.74 24.50 21.19
C PRO A 253 4.76 25.62 20.80
N GLU A 254 5.26 26.74 20.27
CA GLU A 254 4.40 27.84 19.80
C GLU A 254 3.56 27.41 18.58
N ALA A 255 4.16 26.68 17.64
CA ALA A 255 3.46 26.16 16.48
C ALA A 255 2.43 25.10 16.89
N GLN A 256 2.77 24.24 17.86
CA GLN A 256 1.85 23.27 18.43
C GLN A 256 0.62 23.93 19.06
N ARG A 257 0.81 25.01 19.85
CA ARG A 257 -0.30 25.73 20.48
C ARG A 257 -1.25 26.41 19.49
N LYS A 258 -0.76 26.81 18.32
CA LYS A 258 -1.59 27.43 17.26
C LYS A 258 -2.43 26.40 16.49
N LEU A 259 -2.01 25.14 16.51
CA LEU A 259 -2.65 24.04 15.78
C LEU A 259 -3.70 23.30 16.62
N GLN A 260 -3.64 23.44 17.95
CA GLN A 260 -4.65 22.97 18.90
C GLN A 260 -5.82 23.93 18.99
#